data_AF-A0AAD7QL86-F1
#
_entry.id   AF-A0AAD7QL86-F1
#
_cell.length_a   1.000
_cell.length_b   1.000
_cell.length_c   1.000
_cell.angle_alpha   90.00
_cell.angle_beta   90.00
_cell.angle_gamma   90.00
#
_symmetry.space_group_name_H-M   'P 1'
#
loop_
_entity.id
_entity.type
_entity.pdbx_description
1 polymer ?
#
loop_
_entity_poly.entity_id
_entity_poly.type
_entity_poly.pdbx_seq_one_letter_code
_entity_poly.pdbx_strand_id
1 'polypeptide(L)'
;MPAILQSILLSAALWFLLATGQPYRHGGSRSAEKAPTGKAVYLLTNDAVNAVVAVPIAADGTLSYGTVTGTRGAGSSSISGGTMMPSAPDALLSQNALTIA
;
A
#
# COMPACT_ATOMS: atom_id res chain seq x y z
N MET A 1 36.50 -10.92 30.45
CA MET A 1 36.13 -11.83 29.34
C MET A 1 34.77 -11.59 28.65
N PRO A 2 33.89 -10.62 29.02
CA PRO A 2 32.61 -10.44 28.30
C PRO A 2 32.72 -9.66 26.98
N ALA A 3 33.76 -8.82 26.83
CA ALA A 3 33.91 -7.94 25.67
C ALA A 3 34.14 -8.69 24.35
N ILE A 4 34.84 -9.83 24.38
CA ILE A 4 35.16 -10.61 23.17
C ILE A 4 33.89 -11.31 22.62
N LEU A 5 33.03 -11.82 23.51
CA LEU A 5 31.80 -12.50 23.12
C LEU A 5 30.78 -11.53 22.50
N GLN A 6 30.69 -10.30 23.04
CA GLN A 6 29.81 -9.26 22.50
C GLN A 6 30.24 -8.81 21.10
N SER A 7 31.55 -8.66 20.85
CA SER A 7 32.07 -8.31 19.53
C SER A 7 31.76 -9.38 18.48
N ILE A 8 31.84 -10.67 18.86
CA ILE A 8 31.49 -11.78 17.96
C ILE A 8 29.99 -11.75 17.62
N LEU A 9 29.12 -11.53 18.61
CA LEU A 9 27.67 -11.47 18.41
C LEU A 9 27.24 -10.29 17.54
N LEU A 10 27.81 -9.10 17.74
CA LEU A 10 27.54 -7.93 16.89
C LEU A 10 28.01 -8.16 15.44
N SER A 11 29.15 -8.81 15.27
CA SER A 11 29.68 -9.12 13.93
C SER A 11 28.78 -10.11 13.19
N ALA A 12 28.33 -11.17 13.88
CA ALA A 12 27.42 -12.16 13.30
C ALA A 12 26.06 -11.54 12.91
N ALA A 13 25.52 -10.63 13.72
CA ALA A 13 24.29 -9.91 13.40
C ALA A 13 24.44 -9.01 12.16
N LEU A 14 25.59 -8.34 11.99
CA LEU A 14 25.86 -7.47 10.85
C LEU A 14 25.95 -8.26 9.53
N TRP A 15 26.58 -9.44 9.54
CA TRP A 15 26.62 -10.33 8.37
C TRP A 15 25.24 -10.90 8.03
N PHE A 16 24.42 -11.24 9.03
CA PHE A 16 23.06 -11.73 8.79
C PHE A 16 22.15 -10.66 8.17
N LEU A 17 22.32 -9.39 8.56
CA LEU A 17 21.54 -8.28 8.02
C LEU A 17 21.93 -7.95 6.56
N LEU A 18 23.20 -8.10 6.18
CA LEU A 18 23.65 -7.87 4.80
C LEU A 18 23.21 -8.96 3.81
N ALA A 19 22.98 -10.19 4.28
CA ALA A 19 22.61 -11.33 3.44
C ALA A 19 21.14 -11.31 2.94
N THR A 20 20.27 -10.48 3.53
CA THR A 20 18.83 -10.46 3.21
C THR A 20 18.39 -9.29 2.33
N GLY A 21 19.28 -8.34 2.04
CA GLY A 21 19.00 -7.17 1.19
C GLY A 21 19.19 -7.42 -0.30
N GLN A 22 18.72 -8.55 -0.85
CA GLN A 22 18.81 -8.77 -2.30
C GLN A 22 17.79 -7.88 -3.03
N PRO A 23 18.20 -7.05 -3.99
CA PRO A 23 17.26 -6.30 -4.82
C PRO A 23 16.37 -7.29 -5.56
N TYR A 24 15.07 -6.96 -5.64
CA TYR A 24 14.10 -7.73 -6.39
C TYR A 24 14.60 -7.89 -7.83
N ARG A 25 14.87 -9.12 -8.27
CA ARG A 25 15.26 -9.39 -9.66
C ARG A 25 14.09 -8.98 -10.56
N HIS A 26 14.21 -7.84 -11.22
CA HIS A 26 13.34 -7.52 -12.34
C HIS A 26 13.67 -8.55 -13.43
N GLY A 27 12.77 -9.52 -13.63
CA GLY A 27 12.90 -10.51 -14.69
C GLY A 27 13.16 -9.81 -16.02
N GLY A 28 14.14 -10.31 -16.76
CA GLY A 28 14.58 -9.75 -18.03
C GLY A 28 13.41 -9.51 -18.98
N SER A 29 13.46 -8.40 -19.70
CA SER A 29 12.50 -8.00 -20.71
C SER A 29 12.35 -9.09 -21.76
N ARG A 30 11.29 -9.91 -21.62
CA ARG A 30 10.76 -10.69 -22.74
C ARG A 30 10.30 -9.68 -23.80
N SER A 31 10.57 -9.98 -25.06
CA SER A 31 10.08 -9.27 -26.24
C SER A 31 8.63 -8.83 -26.04
N ALA A 32 8.28 -7.64 -26.57
CA ALA A 32 7.01 -6.94 -26.40
C ALA A 32 5.78 -7.74 -26.89
N GLU A 33 5.47 -8.83 -26.18
CA GLU A 33 4.11 -9.34 -26.07
C GLU A 33 3.32 -8.22 -25.38
N LYS A 34 2.16 -7.86 -25.96
CA LYS A 34 1.26 -6.88 -25.35
C LYS A 34 1.01 -7.35 -23.92
N ALA A 35 1.59 -6.67 -22.94
CA ALA A 35 1.42 -7.04 -21.55
C ALA A 35 -0.08 -7.14 -21.26
N PRO A 36 -0.55 -8.23 -20.62
CA PRO A 36 -1.96 -8.37 -20.33
C PRO A 36 -2.45 -7.13 -19.60
N THR A 37 -3.56 -6.56 -20.09
CA THR A 37 -4.18 -5.40 -19.45
C THR A 37 -4.58 -5.76 -18.01
N GLY A 38 -4.44 -4.81 -17.08
CA GLY A 38 -4.92 -4.99 -15.71
C GLY A 38 -6.42 -5.27 -15.67
N LYS A 39 -6.95 -5.72 -14.52
CA LYS A 39 -8.39 -6.00 -14.37
C LYS A 39 -9.21 -4.75 -14.08
N ALA A 40 -8.73 -3.93 -13.15
CA ALA A 40 -9.37 -2.70 -12.71
C ALA A 40 -8.36 -1.80 -12.02
N VAL A 41 -8.64 -0.50 -11.98
CA VAL A 41 -8.02 0.47 -11.08
C VAL A 41 -8.89 0.58 -9.83
N TYR A 42 -8.31 0.44 -8.65
CA TYR A 42 -9.02 0.59 -7.38
C TYR A 42 -8.58 1.90 -6.71
N LEU A 43 -9.53 2.73 -6.33
CA LEU A 43 -9.31 4.01 -5.67
C LEU A 43 -10.09 4.06 -4.37
N LEU A 44 -9.49 4.65 -3.32
CA LEU A 44 -10.26 5.06 -2.16
C LEU A 44 -10.80 6.48 -2.39
N THR A 45 -12.08 6.68 -2.10
CA THR A 45 -12.72 8.00 -2.10
C THR A 45 -13.08 8.42 -0.68
N ASN A 46 -12.93 9.71 -0.40
CA ASN A 46 -13.33 10.38 0.84
C ASN A 46 -14.45 11.39 0.54
N ASP A 47 -15.52 10.90 -0.08
CA ASP A 47 -16.77 11.65 -0.25
C ASP A 47 -17.62 11.53 1.03
N ALA A 48 -18.92 11.88 0.99
CA ALA A 48 -19.84 11.74 2.13
C ALA A 48 -19.80 10.34 2.80
N VAL A 49 -19.48 9.29 2.03
CA VAL A 49 -19.19 7.95 2.54
C VAL A 49 -17.89 7.45 1.92
N ASN A 50 -16.95 7.01 2.78
CA ASN A 50 -15.71 6.39 2.33
C ASN A 50 -16.00 5.10 1.56
N ALA A 51 -15.42 4.97 0.37
CA ALA A 51 -15.61 3.80 -0.47
C ALA A 51 -14.36 3.42 -1.26
N VAL A 52 -14.32 2.16 -1.70
CA VAL A 52 -13.46 1.69 -2.77
C VAL A 52 -14.23 1.80 -4.08
N VAL A 53 -13.70 2.57 -5.02
CA VAL A 53 -14.16 2.64 -6.40
C VAL A 53 -13.33 1.67 -7.23
N ALA A 54 -13.98 0.75 -7.93
CA ALA A 54 -13.33 -0.15 -8.88
C ALA A 54 -13.68 0.27 -10.31
N VAL A 55 -12.69 0.72 -11.08
CA VAL A 55 -12.85 1.13 -12.49
C VAL A 55 -12.27 0.03 -13.39
N PRO A 56 -13.11 -0.74 -14.11
CA PRO A 56 -12.65 -1.83 -14.96
C PRO A 56 -11.74 -1.35 -16.09
N ILE A 57 -10.77 -2.18 -16.44
CA ILE A 57 -9.90 -1.97 -17.61
C ILE A 57 -10.27 -3.02 -18.65
N ALA A 58 -10.68 -2.58 -19.84
CA ALA A 58 -11.00 -3.45 -20.96
C ALA A 58 -9.73 -4.02 -21.62
N ALA A 59 -9.89 -5.03 -22.48
CA ALA A 59 -8.78 -5.69 -23.18
C ALA A 59 -7.99 -4.75 -24.13
N ASP A 60 -8.62 -3.67 -24.56
CA ASP A 60 -8.00 -2.60 -25.36
C ASP A 60 -7.30 -1.53 -24.48
N GLY A 61 -7.40 -1.63 -23.16
CA GLY A 61 -6.83 -0.69 -22.20
C GLY A 61 -7.75 0.48 -21.85
N THR A 62 -8.97 0.54 -22.38
CA THR A 62 -9.94 1.60 -22.06
C THR A 62 -10.59 1.38 -20.68
N LEU A 63 -11.12 2.45 -20.11
CA LEU A 63 -11.85 2.44 -18.84
C LEU A 63 -13.35 2.52 -19.09
N SER A 64 -14.14 1.86 -18.24
CA SER A 64 -15.60 1.92 -18.26
C SER A 64 -16.16 2.40 -16.91
N TYR A 65 -17.49 2.45 -16.78
CA TYR A 65 -18.13 2.82 -15.51
C TYR A 65 -17.69 1.89 -14.37
N GLY A 66 -17.35 2.51 -13.24
CA GLY A 66 -16.91 1.81 -12.04
C GLY A 66 -18.04 1.40 -11.11
N THR A 67 -17.70 0.56 -10.13
CA THR A 67 -18.55 0.23 -8.99
C THR A 67 -18.04 0.88 -7.72
N VAL A 68 -18.94 1.14 -6.77
CA VAL A 68 -18.62 1.78 -5.48
C VAL A 68 -19.00 0.82 -4.36
N THR A 69 -18.03 0.49 -3.52
CA THR A 69 -18.21 -0.42 -2.36
C THR A 69 -17.73 0.29 -1.10
N GLY A 70 -18.58 0.44 -0.08
CA GLY A 70 -18.19 1.09 1.17
C GLY A 70 -16.98 0.41 1.83
N THR A 71 -16.08 1.18 2.43
CA THR A 71 -14.84 0.61 3.00
C THR A 71 -15.07 -0.25 4.24
N ARG A 72 -16.17 -0.03 4.97
CA ARG A 72 -16.56 -0.71 6.22
C ARG A 72 -15.53 -0.62 7.37
N GLY A 73 -14.40 0.04 7.17
CA GLY A 73 -13.40 0.28 8.20
C GLY A 73 -13.72 1.51 9.04
N ALA A 74 -13.20 1.53 10.27
CA ALA A 74 -13.40 2.64 11.21
C ALA A 74 -12.42 3.80 10.97
N GLY A 75 -11.20 3.50 10.52
CA GLY A 75 -10.23 4.52 10.15
C GLY A 75 -9.79 5.49 11.27
N SER A 76 -9.14 6.59 10.90
CA SER A 76 -8.91 7.76 11.79
C SER A 76 -8.70 9.05 11.00
N SER A 77 -9.01 10.20 11.60
CA SER A 77 -8.73 11.53 11.04
C SER A 77 -7.43 12.12 11.60
N SER A 78 -6.76 12.96 10.81
CA SER A 78 -5.68 13.82 11.33
C SER A 78 -6.24 15.08 12.03
N ILE A 79 -5.44 15.75 12.85
CA ILE A 79 -5.75 17.10 13.34
C ILE A 79 -5.27 18.13 12.33
N SER A 80 -6.15 19.07 11.95
CA SER A 80 -5.79 20.20 11.08
C SER A 80 -4.95 21.20 11.85
N GLY A 81 -3.77 21.56 11.30
CA GLY A 81 -2.88 22.54 11.92
C GLY A 81 -3.44 23.96 11.99
N GLY A 82 -4.41 24.31 11.14
CA GLY A 82 -5.01 25.65 11.12
C GLY A 82 -6.12 25.84 12.17
N THR A 83 -6.93 24.80 12.39
CA THR A 83 -8.10 24.88 13.27
C THR A 83 -7.90 24.13 14.59
N MET A 84 -6.86 23.31 14.72
CA MET A 84 -6.62 22.41 15.86
C MET A 84 -7.79 21.45 16.12
N MET A 85 -8.62 21.19 15.11
CA MET A 85 -9.76 20.27 15.15
C MET A 85 -9.51 19.06 14.24
N PRO A 86 -10.21 17.92 14.44
CA PRO A 86 -10.18 16.82 13.50
C PRO A 86 -10.53 17.27 12.08
N SER A 87 -9.72 16.87 11.10
CA SER A 87 -9.98 17.07 9.69
C SER A 87 -11.18 16.20 9.29
N ALA A 88 -12.34 16.82 9.07
CA ALA A 88 -13.54 16.13 8.61
C ALA A 88 -13.90 16.54 7.18
N PRO A 89 -14.54 15.66 6.38
CA PRO A 89 -14.73 14.22 6.65
C PRO A 89 -13.39 13.48 6.49
N ASP A 90 -12.99 12.63 7.42
CA ASP A 90 -11.82 11.74 7.22
C ASP A 90 -11.92 10.51 8.11
N ALA A 91 -11.67 9.35 7.51
CA ALA A 91 -11.05 8.25 8.23
C ALA A 91 -10.25 7.33 7.29
N LEU A 92 -9.62 7.85 6.22
CA LEU A 92 -8.74 7.08 5.34
C LEU A 92 -7.27 7.11 5.76
N LEU A 93 -6.91 7.99 6.69
CA LEU A 93 -5.52 8.21 7.11
C LEU A 93 -4.89 7.00 7.79
N SER A 94 -5.68 6.16 8.47
CA SER A 94 -5.15 5.01 9.24
C SER A 94 -5.15 3.70 8.47
N GLN A 95 -4.31 2.75 8.90
CA GLN A 95 -4.24 1.39 8.35
C GLN A 95 -5.55 0.58 8.49
N ASN A 96 -6.51 1.01 9.31
CA ASN A 96 -7.79 0.30 9.53
C ASN A 96 -8.98 0.98 8.82
N ALA A 97 -8.72 1.80 7.80
CA ALA A 97 -9.73 2.51 7.02
C ALA A 97 -10.56 1.60 6.08
N LEU A 98 -10.03 0.42 5.75
CA LEU A 98 -10.65 -0.57 4.86
C LEU A 98 -10.75 -1.91 5.59
N THR A 99 -11.91 -2.56 5.51
CA THR A 99 -12.12 -3.93 5.99
C THR A 99 -12.60 -4.81 4.85
N ILE A 100 -12.02 -6.01 4.75
CA ILE A 100 -12.40 -7.03 3.78
C ILE A 100 -13.31 -8.04 4.50
N ALA A 101 -14.34 -8.55 3.81
CA ALA A 101 -15.27 -9.55 4.34
C ALA A 101 -14.63 -10.94 4.48
#